data_AF-A0A9P1PA66-F1
#
_entry.id   AF-A0A9P1PA66-F1
#
_cell.length_a   1.000
_cell.length_b   1.000
_cell.length_c   1.000
_cell.angle_alpha   90.00
_cell.angle_beta   90.00
_cell.angle_gamma   90.00
#
_symmetry.space_group_name_H-M   'P 1'
#
loop_
_entity.id
_entity.type
_entity.pdbx_description
1 polymer ?
#
loop_
_entity_poly.entity_id
_entity_poly.type
_entity_poly.pdbx_seq_one_letter_code
_entity_poly.pdbx_strand_id
1 'polypeptide(L)'
;MTLAEKLMDCIKCEKSYSYIRKMDELGELEQVLPITKEMKSVGECKYHVLNCFEHSLGAVEVFEEITNDGEFFDSHIRDAVFKTLNQKIDDKLTKKDLIKLGIFLHDMGKPLAMTVDDNNRIHFKKHEILGANEIFQIGSKLGLSKRNINLLYKYVRYHMTLLEIYRYNDMSKENLFSIFDKLKDESIDIFLIGYADIVSTRRLIKPEEDIGVIKSYMTYGITNYIYRYSRI
;
A
#
# COMPACT_ATOMS: atom_id res chain seq x y z
N MET A 1 -4.79 26.84 -5.08
CA MET A 1 -4.58 25.41 -4.77
C MET A 1 -3.10 25.19 -4.54
N THR A 2 -2.74 24.71 -3.36
CA THR A 2 -1.36 24.33 -3.01
C THR A 2 -0.98 23.02 -3.72
N LEU A 3 0.32 22.71 -3.82
CA LEU A 3 0.76 21.42 -4.37
C LEU A 3 0.29 20.22 -3.51
N ALA A 4 0.17 20.40 -2.20
CA ALA A 4 -0.43 19.41 -1.31
C ALA A 4 -1.90 19.13 -1.65
N GLU A 5 -2.71 20.19 -1.84
CA GLU A 5 -4.10 20.04 -2.29
C GLU A 5 -4.18 19.36 -3.65
N LYS A 6 -3.29 19.75 -4.59
CA LYS A 6 -3.21 19.14 -5.93
C LYS A 6 -2.93 17.64 -5.86
N LEU A 7 -1.96 17.21 -5.05
CA LEU A 7 -1.66 15.79 -4.85
C LEU A 7 -2.88 15.05 -4.26
N MET A 8 -3.55 15.62 -3.27
CA MET A 8 -4.74 14.99 -2.68
C MET A 8 -5.89 14.90 -3.68
N ASP A 9 -6.02 15.83 -4.62
CA ASP A 9 -7.01 15.74 -5.70
C ASP A 9 -6.62 14.70 -6.76
N CYS A 10 -5.32 14.55 -7.06
CA CYS A 10 -4.84 13.43 -7.88
C CYS A 10 -5.20 12.08 -7.26
N ILE A 11 -5.05 11.92 -5.94
CA ILE A 11 -5.36 10.68 -5.20
C ILE A 11 -6.84 10.29 -5.30
N LYS A 12 -7.75 11.27 -5.27
CA LYS A 12 -9.21 11.02 -5.36
C LYS A 12 -9.68 10.59 -6.75
N CYS A 13 -8.88 10.83 -7.79
CA CYS A 13 -9.25 10.50 -9.16
C CYS A 13 -9.27 8.98 -9.39
N GLU A 14 -10.08 8.50 -10.34
CA GLU A 14 -10.19 7.07 -10.68
C GLU A 14 -8.92 6.46 -11.27
N LYS A 15 -8.07 7.28 -11.89
CA LYS A 15 -6.77 6.91 -12.46
C LYS A 15 -5.65 7.65 -11.72
N SER A 16 -5.65 7.59 -10.40
CA SER A 16 -4.77 8.42 -9.57
C SER A 16 -3.30 8.25 -9.92
N TYR A 17 -2.85 7.02 -10.23
CA TYR A 17 -1.47 6.74 -10.67
C TYR A 17 -1.05 7.60 -11.87
N SER A 18 -1.94 7.80 -12.84
CA SER A 18 -1.65 8.59 -14.05
C SER A 18 -1.54 10.08 -13.75
N TYR A 19 -2.36 10.60 -12.82
CA TYR A 19 -2.30 12.00 -12.40
C TYR A 19 -1.11 12.28 -11.49
N ILE A 20 -0.73 11.34 -10.62
CA ILE A 20 0.50 11.44 -9.82
C ILE A 20 1.72 11.45 -10.75
N ARG A 21 1.78 10.57 -11.76
CA ARG A 21 2.84 10.58 -12.77
C ARG A 21 2.92 11.92 -13.49
N LYS A 22 1.79 12.47 -13.93
CA LYS A 22 1.76 13.79 -14.57
C LYS A 22 2.26 14.91 -13.63
N MET A 23 1.96 14.82 -12.34
CA MET A 23 2.48 15.77 -11.34
C MET A 23 4.00 15.63 -11.16
N ASP A 24 4.54 14.41 -11.25
CA ASP A 24 5.99 14.15 -11.23
C ASP A 24 6.69 14.70 -12.50
N GLU A 25 6.13 14.46 -13.68
CA GLU A 25 6.64 14.96 -14.97
C GLU A 25 6.72 16.49 -15.02
N LEU A 26 5.83 17.19 -14.30
CA LEU A 26 5.83 18.64 -14.15
C LEU A 26 6.83 19.14 -13.08
N GLY A 27 7.51 18.24 -12.37
CA GLY A 27 8.44 18.57 -11.27
C GLY A 27 7.74 19.08 -10.01
N GLU A 28 6.42 18.93 -9.92
CA GLU A 28 5.63 19.42 -8.80
C GLU A 28 5.59 18.42 -7.64
N LEU A 29 5.63 17.12 -7.95
CA LEU A 29 5.53 16.07 -6.94
C LEU A 29 6.73 16.11 -5.98
N GLU A 30 7.95 16.27 -6.48
CA GLU A 30 9.16 16.39 -5.66
C GLU A 30 9.13 17.61 -4.73
N GLN A 31 8.40 18.68 -5.08
CA GLN A 31 8.30 19.86 -4.23
C GLN A 31 7.43 19.61 -2.99
N VAL A 32 6.41 18.75 -3.10
CA VAL A 32 5.53 18.39 -1.98
C VAL A 32 6.00 17.13 -1.23
N LEU A 33 6.55 16.16 -1.96
CA LEU A 33 7.08 14.89 -1.45
C LEU A 33 8.53 14.70 -1.95
N PRO A 34 9.52 15.37 -1.37
CA PRO A 34 10.91 15.31 -1.84
C PRO A 34 11.47 13.89 -2.00
N ILE A 35 11.04 12.96 -1.13
CA ILE A 35 11.45 11.56 -1.14
C ILE A 35 11.20 10.84 -2.48
N THR A 36 10.26 11.33 -3.31
CA THR A 36 9.99 10.71 -4.62
C THR A 36 11.20 10.78 -5.55
N LYS A 37 12.10 11.76 -5.34
CA LYS A 37 13.36 11.85 -6.08
C LYS A 37 14.26 10.65 -5.78
N GLU A 38 14.46 10.33 -4.51
CA GLU A 38 15.27 9.19 -4.10
C GLU A 38 14.60 7.85 -4.44
N MET A 39 13.27 7.76 -4.38
CA MET A 39 12.52 6.58 -4.83
C MET A 39 12.78 6.24 -6.31
N LYS A 40 13.00 7.25 -7.17
CA LYS A 40 13.35 7.04 -8.58
C LYS A 40 14.78 6.50 -8.78
N SER A 41 15.65 6.66 -7.78
CA SER A 41 17.05 6.21 -7.83
C SER A 41 17.31 4.84 -7.18
N VAL A 42 16.31 4.29 -6.47
CA VAL A 42 16.45 3.06 -5.68
C VAL A 42 15.40 2.06 -6.13
N GLY A 43 15.78 0.79 -6.28
CA GLY A 43 14.83 -0.30 -6.45
C GLY A 43 15.18 -1.28 -7.56
N GLU A 44 15.93 -0.87 -8.60
CA GLU A 44 16.42 -1.80 -9.62
C GLU A 44 17.30 -2.88 -8.96
N CYS A 45 16.75 -4.09 -8.81
CA CYS A 45 17.42 -5.20 -8.18
C CYS A 45 16.86 -6.54 -8.69
N LYS A 46 17.48 -7.65 -8.29
CA LYS A 46 17.09 -9.00 -8.75
C LYS A 46 15.59 -9.34 -8.60
N TYR A 47 14.88 -8.67 -7.69
CA TYR A 47 13.45 -8.90 -7.40
C TYR A 47 12.53 -7.73 -7.75
N HIS A 48 13.05 -6.62 -8.30
CA HIS A 48 12.23 -5.51 -8.78
C HIS A 48 12.84 -4.99 -10.07
N VAL A 49 12.10 -5.17 -11.17
CA VAL A 49 12.48 -4.66 -12.50
C VAL A 49 12.38 -3.14 -12.54
N LEU A 50 11.55 -2.58 -11.66
CA LEU A 50 11.25 -1.16 -11.55
C LEU A 50 11.94 -0.55 -10.32
N ASN A 51 12.26 0.74 -10.42
CA ASN A 51 12.58 1.53 -9.25
C ASN A 51 11.36 1.65 -8.31
N CYS A 52 11.60 2.10 -7.08
CA CYS A 52 10.60 2.19 -6.02
C CYS A 52 9.41 3.09 -6.41
N PHE A 53 9.66 4.16 -7.15
CA PHE A 53 8.61 5.08 -7.60
C PHE A 53 7.67 4.42 -8.62
N GLU A 54 8.24 3.79 -9.64
CA GLU A 54 7.50 3.09 -10.69
C GLU A 54 6.72 1.89 -10.12
N HIS A 55 7.32 1.16 -9.17
CA HIS A 55 6.64 0.12 -8.40
C HIS A 55 5.44 0.67 -7.63
N SER A 56 5.61 1.76 -6.87
CA SER A 56 4.52 2.41 -6.13
C SER A 56 3.36 2.85 -7.04
N LEU A 57 3.65 3.42 -8.22
CA LEU A 57 2.60 3.77 -9.18
C LEU A 57 1.88 2.54 -9.73
N GLY A 58 2.62 1.47 -10.05
CA GLY A 58 2.05 0.20 -10.49
C GLY A 58 1.16 -0.46 -9.43
N ALA A 59 1.55 -0.36 -8.15
CA ALA A 59 0.73 -0.86 -7.05
C ALA A 59 -0.58 -0.06 -6.89
N VAL A 60 -0.54 1.27 -7.06
CA VAL A 60 -1.77 2.09 -7.07
C VAL A 60 -2.68 1.69 -8.23
N GLU A 61 -2.13 1.45 -9.42
CA GLU A 61 -2.89 0.98 -10.58
C GLU A 61 -3.57 -0.37 -10.31
N VAL A 62 -2.84 -1.37 -9.78
CA VAL A 62 -3.43 -2.67 -9.39
C VAL A 62 -4.57 -2.49 -8.39
N PHE A 63 -4.39 -1.62 -7.39
CA PHE A 63 -5.46 -1.36 -6.42
C PHE A 63 -6.70 -0.72 -7.07
N GLU A 64 -6.51 0.17 -8.02
CA GLU A 64 -7.62 0.76 -8.78
C GLU A 64 -8.31 -0.29 -9.66
N GLU A 65 -7.57 -1.17 -10.33
CA GLU A 65 -8.11 -2.29 -11.12
C GLU A 65 -9.04 -3.17 -10.26
N ILE A 66 -8.55 -3.69 -9.13
CA ILE A 66 -9.33 -4.61 -8.29
C ILE A 66 -10.53 -3.96 -7.60
N THR A 67 -10.49 -2.64 -7.38
CA THR A 67 -11.59 -1.91 -6.73
C THR A 67 -12.59 -1.33 -7.72
N ASN A 68 -12.28 -1.33 -9.02
CA ASN A 68 -13.19 -0.94 -10.09
C ASN A 68 -13.84 -2.17 -10.77
N ASP A 69 -13.25 -3.36 -10.60
CA ASP A 69 -13.87 -4.62 -10.97
C ASP A 69 -14.89 -5.07 -9.90
N GLY A 70 -16.17 -5.02 -10.26
CA GLY A 70 -17.28 -5.42 -9.39
C GLY A 70 -17.34 -6.91 -9.07
N GLU A 71 -16.61 -7.75 -9.79
CA GLU A 71 -16.57 -9.21 -9.62
C GLU A 71 -15.25 -9.70 -9.02
N PHE A 72 -14.25 -8.83 -8.87
CA PHE A 72 -12.96 -9.21 -8.32
C PHE A 72 -13.08 -9.82 -6.92
N PHE A 73 -13.88 -9.24 -6.03
CA PHE A 73 -14.09 -9.78 -4.68
C PHE A 73 -15.18 -10.85 -4.64
N ASP A 74 -14.89 -11.96 -3.95
CA ASP A 74 -15.86 -13.02 -3.69
C ASP A 74 -17.07 -12.49 -2.94
N SER A 75 -18.26 -13.03 -3.25
CA SER A 75 -19.54 -12.48 -2.78
C SER A 75 -19.64 -12.36 -1.26
N HIS A 76 -18.99 -13.24 -0.49
CA HIS A 76 -19.04 -13.22 0.97
C HIS A 76 -18.16 -12.13 1.60
N ILE A 77 -17.16 -11.58 0.91
CA ILE A 77 -16.34 -10.46 1.43
C ILE A 77 -16.64 -9.13 0.74
N ARG A 78 -17.23 -9.15 -0.47
CA ARG A 78 -17.44 -7.99 -1.34
C ARG A 78 -18.07 -6.80 -0.62
N ASP A 79 -19.20 -7.01 0.04
CA ASP A 79 -19.93 -5.92 0.71
C ASP A 79 -19.13 -5.30 1.85
N ALA A 80 -18.41 -6.12 2.63
CA ALA A 80 -17.58 -5.65 3.72
C ALA A 80 -16.37 -4.85 3.21
N VAL A 81 -15.74 -5.30 2.12
CA VAL A 81 -14.65 -4.58 1.46
C VAL A 81 -15.13 -3.24 0.93
N PHE A 82 -16.20 -3.20 0.12
CA PHE A 82 -16.71 -1.93 -0.43
C PHE A 82 -17.27 -0.99 0.64
N LYS A 83 -17.89 -1.52 1.71
CA LYS A 83 -18.26 -0.72 2.88
C LYS A 83 -17.04 -0.06 3.53
N THR A 84 -15.94 -0.80 3.66
CA THR A 84 -14.68 -0.28 4.21
C THR A 84 -14.10 0.80 3.31
N LEU A 85 -14.00 0.54 2.00
CA LEU A 85 -13.47 1.48 1.02
C LEU A 85 -14.26 2.80 0.95
N ASN A 86 -15.59 2.71 0.99
CA ASN A 86 -16.49 3.86 0.90
C ASN A 86 -16.70 4.59 2.25
N GLN A 87 -16.11 4.10 3.34
CA GLN A 87 -16.18 4.77 4.63
C GLN A 87 -15.53 6.15 4.54
N LYS A 88 -16.30 7.20 4.86
CA LYS A 88 -15.74 8.55 5.07
C LYS A 88 -14.88 8.55 6.33
N ILE A 89 -13.65 9.02 6.20
CA ILE A 89 -12.72 9.18 7.32
C ILE A 89 -12.64 10.64 7.79
N ASP A 90 -13.04 11.58 6.93
CA ASP A 90 -13.40 12.96 7.23
C ASP A 90 -14.29 13.54 6.11
N ASP A 91 -14.50 14.86 6.10
CA ASP A 91 -15.33 15.55 5.10
C ASP A 91 -14.75 15.53 3.67
N LYS A 92 -13.45 15.26 3.53
CA LYS A 92 -12.70 15.35 2.26
C LYS A 92 -12.25 14.00 1.72
N LEU A 93 -12.11 12.99 2.57
CA LEU A 93 -11.49 11.71 2.23
C LEU A 93 -12.36 10.52 2.60
N THR A 94 -12.33 9.54 1.70
CA THR A 94 -12.74 8.17 1.98
C THR A 94 -11.54 7.33 2.40
N LYS A 95 -11.81 6.14 2.92
CA LYS A 95 -10.78 5.15 3.24
C LYS A 95 -10.06 4.67 1.98
N LYS A 96 -10.77 4.53 0.84
CA LYS A 96 -10.18 4.24 -0.48
C LYS A 96 -9.09 5.26 -0.85
N ASP A 97 -9.35 6.56 -0.65
CA ASP A 97 -8.39 7.62 -0.98
C ASP A 97 -7.13 7.51 -0.12
N LEU A 98 -7.28 7.27 1.19
CA LEU A 98 -6.13 7.14 2.08
C LEU A 98 -5.34 5.85 1.83
N ILE A 99 -6.00 4.76 1.43
CA ILE A 99 -5.33 3.52 1.01
C ILE A 99 -4.49 3.78 -0.24
N LYS A 100 -5.00 4.49 -1.26
CA LYS A 100 -4.20 4.86 -2.45
C LYS A 100 -2.94 5.64 -2.06
N LEU A 101 -3.07 6.61 -1.15
CA LEU A 101 -1.91 7.35 -0.65
C LEU A 101 -0.94 6.44 0.12
N GLY A 102 -1.45 5.51 0.93
CA GLY A 102 -0.66 4.51 1.64
C GLY A 102 0.09 3.58 0.70
N ILE A 103 -0.55 3.12 -0.38
CA ILE A 103 0.08 2.30 -1.43
C ILE A 103 1.13 3.13 -2.16
N PHE A 104 0.88 4.38 -2.53
CA PHE A 104 1.90 5.20 -3.17
C PHE A 104 3.16 5.36 -2.30
N LEU A 105 2.98 5.46 -0.98
CA LEU A 105 4.05 5.69 -0.01
C LEU A 105 4.60 4.41 0.65
N HIS A 106 4.07 3.21 0.40
CA HIS A 106 4.36 2.02 1.21
C HIS A 106 5.86 1.71 1.32
N ASP A 107 6.59 1.92 0.22
CA ASP A 107 8.00 1.61 0.08
C ASP A 107 8.92 2.84 0.20
N MET A 108 8.39 4.01 0.58
CA MET A 108 9.16 5.27 0.65
C MET A 108 10.38 5.20 1.60
N GLY A 109 10.41 4.21 2.50
CA GLY A 109 11.54 3.97 3.39
C GLY A 109 12.70 3.21 2.74
N LYS A 110 12.56 2.65 1.53
CA LYS A 110 13.63 1.88 0.85
C LYS A 110 14.89 2.73 0.65
N PRO A 111 14.82 3.98 0.14
CA PRO A 111 16.01 4.83 0.06
C PRO A 111 16.69 5.07 1.40
N LEU A 112 15.91 5.23 2.47
CA LEU A 112 16.41 5.47 3.84
C LEU A 112 17.06 4.23 4.45
N ALA A 113 16.59 3.04 4.05
CA ALA A 113 17.04 1.74 4.55
C ALA A 113 18.18 1.12 3.73
N MET A 114 18.60 1.77 2.64
CA MET A 114 19.52 1.21 1.67
C MET A 114 20.89 0.96 2.30
N THR A 115 21.33 -0.29 2.25
CA THR A 115 22.66 -0.72 2.68
C THR A 115 23.26 -1.64 1.62
N VAL A 116 24.58 -1.65 1.50
CA VAL A 116 25.32 -2.52 0.58
C VAL A 116 26.18 -3.47 1.41
N ASP A 117 26.08 -4.77 1.14
CA ASP A 117 26.92 -5.78 1.80
C ASP A 117 28.26 -5.99 1.08
N ASP A 118 29.14 -6.81 1.69
CA ASP A 118 30.48 -7.11 1.16
C ASP A 118 30.46 -7.78 -0.22
N ASN A 119 29.31 -8.29 -0.68
CA ASN A 119 29.11 -8.90 -1.99
C ASN A 119 28.42 -7.95 -2.99
N ASN A 120 28.39 -6.63 -2.70
CA ASN A 120 27.68 -5.61 -3.47
C ASN A 120 26.17 -5.86 -3.62
N ARG A 121 25.54 -6.58 -2.69
CA ARG A 121 24.08 -6.76 -2.69
C ARG A 121 23.42 -5.65 -1.89
N ILE A 122 22.37 -5.09 -2.47
CA ILE A 122 21.57 -4.04 -1.84
C ILE A 122 20.51 -4.66 -0.92
N HIS A 123 20.39 -4.12 0.29
CA HIS A 123 19.39 -4.51 1.28
C HIS A 123 18.57 -3.30 1.75
N PHE A 124 17.28 -3.53 2.02
CA PHE A 124 16.33 -2.51 2.51
C PHE A 124 15.70 -2.94 3.85
N LYS A 125 16.55 -3.33 4.81
CA LYS A 125 16.07 -3.86 6.09
C LYS A 125 15.34 -2.76 6.87
N LYS A 126 14.15 -3.08 7.41
CA LYS A 126 13.34 -2.16 8.23
C LYS A 126 12.83 -0.92 7.49
N HIS A 127 12.75 -0.96 6.15
CA HIS A 127 12.24 0.16 5.36
C HIS A 127 10.79 0.51 5.74
N GLU A 128 9.99 -0.47 6.14
CA GLU A 128 8.62 -0.29 6.60
C GLU A 128 8.55 0.50 7.92
N ILE A 129 9.59 0.43 8.76
CA ILE A 129 9.68 1.21 10.00
C ILE A 129 10.16 2.63 9.69
N LEU A 130 11.23 2.76 8.89
CA LEU A 130 11.79 4.07 8.53
C LEU A 130 10.78 4.90 7.74
N GLY A 131 10.15 4.32 6.73
CA GLY A 131 9.11 4.99 5.94
C GLY A 131 7.91 5.40 6.79
N ALA A 132 7.46 4.54 7.71
CA ALA A 132 6.34 4.88 8.58
C ALA A 132 6.65 6.07 9.51
N ASN A 133 7.88 6.20 10.00
CA ASN A 133 8.25 7.34 10.86
C ASN A 133 8.17 8.68 10.12
N GLU A 134 8.45 8.71 8.83
CA GLU A 134 8.35 9.92 7.99
C GLU A 134 6.89 10.37 7.75
N ILE A 135 5.92 9.47 7.92
CA ILE A 135 4.49 9.75 7.67
C ILE A 135 3.95 10.86 8.57
N PHE A 136 4.46 11.02 9.78
CA PHE A 136 4.00 12.11 10.66
C PHE A 136 4.30 13.49 10.07
N GLN A 137 5.49 13.66 9.50
CA GLN A 137 5.88 14.91 8.87
C GLN A 137 5.16 15.09 7.52
N ILE A 138 5.15 14.04 6.69
CA ILE A 138 4.49 14.08 5.38
C ILE A 138 3.00 14.36 5.52
N GLY A 139 2.31 13.59 6.35
CA GLY A 139 0.88 13.75 6.56
C GLY A 139 0.50 15.13 7.11
N SER A 140 1.35 15.72 7.97
CA SER A 140 1.17 17.09 8.44
C SER A 140 1.32 18.11 7.30
N LYS A 141 2.32 17.94 6.42
CA LYS A 141 2.51 18.80 5.23
C LYS A 141 1.35 18.67 4.23
N LEU A 142 0.75 17.49 4.13
CA LEU A 142 -0.44 17.23 3.31
C LEU A 142 -1.74 17.72 3.95
N GLY A 143 -1.69 18.28 5.16
CA GLY A 143 -2.86 18.79 5.87
C GLY A 143 -3.81 17.70 6.39
N LEU A 144 -3.31 16.48 6.59
CA LEU A 144 -4.11 15.38 7.12
C LEU A 144 -4.37 15.55 8.61
N SER A 145 -5.54 15.10 9.07
CA SER A 145 -5.86 15.04 10.50
C SER A 145 -4.93 14.05 11.23
N LYS A 146 -4.71 14.24 12.54
CA LYS A 146 -3.92 13.29 13.35
C LYS A 146 -4.42 11.84 13.23
N ARG A 147 -5.74 11.66 13.13
CA ARG A 147 -6.37 10.34 12.92
C ARG A 147 -5.93 9.73 11.59
N ASN A 148 -5.98 10.48 10.50
CA ASN A 148 -5.61 10.00 9.17
C ASN A 148 -4.10 9.77 9.05
N ILE A 149 -3.28 10.59 9.71
CA ILE A 149 -1.83 10.38 9.80
C ILE A 149 -1.53 9.04 10.49
N ASN A 150 -2.22 8.72 11.58
CA ASN A 150 -2.04 7.43 12.27
C ASN A 150 -2.49 6.23 11.41
N LEU A 151 -3.56 6.39 10.62
CA LEU A 151 -3.98 5.37 9.65
C LEU A 151 -2.92 5.18 8.56
N LEU A 152 -2.46 6.26 7.95
CA LEU A 152 -1.42 6.23 6.92
C LEU A 152 -0.11 5.63 7.46
N TYR A 153 0.24 5.93 8.72
CA TYR A 153 1.36 5.31 9.42
C TYR A 153 1.21 3.79 9.46
N LYS A 154 0.03 3.28 9.85
CA LYS A 154 -0.22 1.82 9.89
C LYS A 154 -0.10 1.19 8.50
N TYR A 155 -0.61 1.87 7.47
CA TYR A 155 -0.53 1.40 6.07
C TYR A 155 0.91 1.18 5.64
N VAL A 156 1.79 2.16 5.85
CA VAL A 156 3.21 2.03 5.53
C VAL A 156 3.91 1.04 6.46
N ARG A 157 3.62 1.07 7.76
CA ARG A 157 4.30 0.23 8.76
C ARG A 157 4.03 -1.27 8.56
N TYR A 158 2.84 -1.63 8.08
CA TYR A 158 2.38 -3.02 8.03
C TYR A 158 2.07 -3.53 6.62
N HIS A 159 2.44 -2.80 5.56
CA HIS A 159 2.17 -3.21 4.18
C HIS A 159 2.69 -4.62 3.84
N MET A 160 3.84 -5.00 4.40
CA MET A 160 4.48 -6.31 4.19
C MET A 160 3.71 -7.51 4.77
N THR A 161 2.64 -7.29 5.55
CA THR A 161 1.96 -8.36 6.31
C THR A 161 1.50 -9.52 5.41
N LEU A 162 0.86 -9.23 4.28
CA LEU A 162 0.42 -10.28 3.35
C LEU A 162 1.60 -11.00 2.70
N LEU A 163 2.68 -10.28 2.41
CA LEU A 163 3.88 -10.86 1.80
C LEU A 163 4.59 -11.80 2.78
N GLU A 164 4.67 -11.44 4.07
CA GLU A 164 5.22 -12.32 5.11
C GLU A 164 4.38 -13.59 5.26
N ILE A 165 3.06 -13.45 5.34
CA ILE A 165 2.11 -14.56 5.33
C ILE A 165 2.37 -15.49 4.13
N TYR A 166 2.43 -14.94 2.92
CA TYR A 166 2.57 -15.70 1.68
C TYR A 166 3.94 -16.39 1.61
N ARG A 167 5.01 -15.68 2.01
CA ARG A 167 6.38 -16.21 1.98
C ARG A 167 6.57 -17.37 2.96
N TYR A 168 5.97 -17.29 4.15
CA TYR A 168 6.10 -18.32 5.19
C TYR A 168 4.96 -19.35 5.16
N ASN A 169 3.94 -19.14 4.32
CA ASN A 169 2.74 -19.96 4.25
C ASN A 169 2.07 -20.16 5.64
N ASP A 170 1.98 -19.08 6.42
CA ASP A 170 1.43 -19.11 7.77
C ASP A 170 0.09 -18.37 7.84
N MET A 171 -0.99 -19.11 7.57
CA MET A 171 -2.37 -18.66 7.77
C MET A 171 -3.01 -19.29 9.01
N SER A 172 -2.21 -19.64 10.02
CA SER A 172 -2.72 -20.17 11.28
C SER A 172 -3.64 -19.18 11.99
N LYS A 173 -4.54 -19.70 12.83
CA LYS A 173 -5.43 -18.85 13.65
C LYS A 173 -4.60 -17.93 14.54
N GLU A 174 -3.55 -18.45 15.15
CA GLU A 174 -2.65 -17.74 16.06
C GLU A 174 -1.99 -16.55 15.35
N ASN A 175 -1.42 -16.77 14.16
CA ASN A 175 -0.80 -15.70 13.39
C ASN A 175 -1.84 -14.65 12.94
N LEU A 176 -2.96 -15.09 12.36
CA LEU A 176 -4.01 -14.20 11.89
C LEU A 176 -4.60 -13.36 13.03
N PHE A 177 -4.91 -13.95 14.17
CA PHE A 177 -5.47 -13.22 15.31
C PHE A 177 -4.46 -12.24 15.92
N SER A 178 -3.17 -12.60 15.98
CA SER A 178 -2.11 -11.67 16.39
C SER A 178 -2.04 -10.44 15.47
N ILE A 179 -2.14 -10.66 14.15
CA ILE A 179 -2.19 -9.60 13.14
C ILE A 179 -3.45 -8.74 13.34
N PHE A 180 -4.62 -9.36 13.50
CA PHE A 180 -5.87 -8.64 13.70
C PHE A 180 -5.89 -7.86 15.01
N ASP A 181 -5.27 -8.36 16.08
CA ASP A 181 -5.15 -7.62 17.33
C ASP A 181 -4.28 -6.37 17.19
N LYS A 182 -3.25 -6.44 16.35
CA LYS A 182 -2.38 -5.31 16.05
C LYS A 182 -3.05 -4.29 15.14
N LEU A 183 -3.75 -4.75 14.11
CA LEU A 183 -4.33 -3.91 13.06
C LEU A 183 -5.73 -3.42 13.37
N LYS A 184 -6.52 -4.19 14.12
CA LYS A 184 -7.94 -3.94 14.39
C LYS A 184 -8.70 -3.68 13.08
N ASP A 185 -9.43 -2.57 13.00
CA ASP A 185 -10.27 -2.17 11.86
C ASP A 185 -9.50 -1.94 10.55
N GLU A 186 -8.17 -1.81 10.61
CA GLU A 186 -7.32 -1.65 9.44
C GLU A 186 -6.88 -2.98 8.81
N SER A 187 -7.34 -4.13 9.33
CA SER A 187 -6.96 -5.43 8.81
C SER A 187 -7.29 -5.57 7.32
N ILE A 188 -8.53 -5.25 6.91
CA ILE A 188 -8.96 -5.33 5.50
C ILE A 188 -8.05 -4.45 4.63
N ASP A 189 -7.77 -3.22 5.06
CA ASP A 189 -6.93 -2.27 4.32
C ASP A 189 -5.52 -2.85 4.05
N ILE A 190 -4.88 -3.43 5.07
CA ILE A 190 -3.54 -4.00 4.96
C ILE A 190 -3.50 -5.21 4.04
N PHE A 191 -4.54 -6.05 4.03
CA PHE A 191 -4.63 -7.15 3.07
C PHE A 191 -4.77 -6.64 1.63
N LEU A 192 -5.53 -5.57 1.40
CA LEU A 192 -5.65 -4.94 0.07
C LEU A 192 -4.35 -4.28 -0.38
N ILE A 193 -3.68 -3.55 0.52
CA ILE A 193 -2.38 -2.91 0.27
C ILE A 193 -1.33 -3.97 -0.09
N GLY A 194 -1.23 -5.02 0.72
CA GLY A 194 -0.29 -6.11 0.48
C GLY A 194 -0.57 -6.86 -0.83
N TYR A 195 -1.84 -7.01 -1.23
CA TYR A 195 -2.19 -7.62 -2.52
C TYR A 195 -1.66 -6.77 -3.67
N ALA A 196 -1.93 -5.47 -3.65
CA ALA A 196 -1.52 -4.52 -4.67
C ALA A 196 0.01 -4.47 -4.83
N ASP A 197 0.74 -4.41 -3.71
CA ASP A 197 2.20 -4.45 -3.66
C ASP A 197 2.74 -5.74 -4.31
N ILE A 198 2.33 -6.91 -3.83
CA ILE A 198 2.83 -8.20 -4.32
C ILE A 198 2.55 -8.36 -5.82
N VAL A 199 1.31 -8.08 -6.26
CA VAL A 199 0.90 -8.29 -7.66
C VAL A 199 1.61 -7.33 -8.60
N SER A 200 1.82 -6.08 -8.20
CA SER A 200 2.52 -5.09 -9.04
C SER A 200 3.97 -5.51 -9.37
N THR A 201 4.65 -6.18 -8.44
CA THR A 201 5.97 -6.79 -8.68
C THR A 201 5.88 -8.10 -9.47
N ARG A 202 4.96 -8.99 -9.09
CA ARG A 202 4.86 -10.35 -9.63
C ARG A 202 4.48 -10.38 -11.10
N ARG A 203 3.55 -9.53 -11.53
CA ARG A 203 3.11 -9.43 -12.93
C ARG A 203 4.25 -9.11 -13.91
N LEU A 204 5.31 -8.46 -13.44
CA LEU A 204 6.47 -8.09 -14.26
C LEU A 204 7.55 -9.18 -14.29
N ILE A 205 7.77 -9.86 -13.17
CA ILE A 205 8.88 -10.82 -13.01
C ILE A 205 8.47 -12.23 -13.39
N LYS A 206 7.19 -12.56 -13.20
CA LYS A 206 6.59 -13.86 -13.49
C LYS A 206 5.22 -13.65 -14.13
N PRO A 207 5.17 -13.18 -15.39
CA PRO A 207 3.89 -12.91 -16.07
C PRO A 207 3.00 -14.15 -16.21
N GLU A 208 3.60 -15.35 -16.18
CA GLU A 208 2.89 -16.65 -16.23
C GLU A 208 2.41 -17.13 -14.85
N GLU A 209 2.74 -16.45 -13.75
CA GLU A 209 2.30 -16.85 -12.41
C GLU A 209 0.83 -16.51 -12.21
N ASP A 210 0.05 -17.49 -11.77
CA ASP A 210 -1.35 -17.29 -11.44
C ASP A 210 -1.48 -16.39 -10.19
N ILE A 211 -1.80 -15.12 -10.42
CA ILE A 211 -2.07 -14.13 -9.37
C ILE A 211 -3.27 -14.50 -8.49
N GLY A 212 -4.11 -15.44 -8.92
CA GLY A 212 -5.18 -16.07 -8.14
C GLY A 212 -4.66 -16.73 -6.86
N VAL A 213 -3.40 -17.16 -6.84
CA VAL A 213 -2.76 -17.64 -5.60
C VAL A 213 -2.70 -16.52 -4.56
N ILE A 214 -2.20 -15.34 -4.90
CA ILE A 214 -2.12 -14.20 -3.97
C ILE A 214 -3.51 -13.74 -3.55
N LYS A 215 -4.47 -13.75 -4.49
CA LYS A 215 -5.88 -13.44 -4.21
C LYS A 215 -6.44 -14.39 -3.15
N SER A 216 -6.10 -15.68 -3.21
CA SER A 216 -6.58 -16.68 -2.25
C SER A 216 -6.12 -16.38 -0.83
N TYR A 217 -4.85 -15.97 -0.63
CA TYR A 217 -4.35 -15.56 0.69
C TYR A 217 -5.05 -14.29 1.20
N MET A 218 -5.22 -13.28 0.33
CA MET A 218 -5.93 -12.06 0.66
C MET A 218 -7.38 -12.34 1.07
N THR A 219 -8.12 -13.08 0.24
CA THR A 219 -9.52 -13.48 0.52
C THR A 219 -9.61 -14.27 1.82
N TYR A 220 -8.72 -15.24 2.05
CA TYR A 220 -8.74 -16.06 3.26
C TYR A 220 -8.48 -15.23 4.53
N GLY A 221 -7.53 -14.29 4.48
CA GLY A 221 -7.26 -13.35 5.56
C GLY A 221 -8.45 -12.46 5.88
N ILE A 222 -9.02 -11.81 4.87
CA ILE A 222 -10.21 -10.95 5.01
C ILE A 222 -11.42 -11.75 5.52
N THR A 223 -11.61 -12.98 5.04
CA THR A 223 -12.69 -13.88 5.50
C THR A 223 -12.54 -14.18 6.99
N ASN A 224 -11.34 -14.52 7.46
CA ASN A 224 -11.09 -14.78 8.88
C ASN A 224 -11.30 -13.53 9.73
N TYR A 225 -10.90 -12.35 9.24
CA TYR A 225 -11.17 -11.10 9.94
C TYR A 225 -12.67 -10.89 10.15
N ILE A 226 -13.48 -10.95 9.09
CA ILE A 226 -14.92 -10.66 9.11
C ILE A 226 -15.72 -11.71 9.90
N TYR A 227 -15.38 -12.99 9.72
CA TYR A 227 -16.24 -14.09 10.18
C TYR A 227 -15.74 -14.77 11.45
N ARG A 228 -14.47 -14.61 11.82
CA ARG A 228 -13.87 -15.26 13.00
C ARG A 228 -13.41 -14.25 14.04
N TYR A 229 -12.83 -13.12 13.64
CA TYR A 229 -12.28 -12.15 14.57
C TYR A 229 -13.29 -11.08 14.98
N SER A 230 -13.89 -10.35 14.02
CA SER A 230 -14.73 -9.17 14.29
C SER A 230 -16.11 -9.49 14.90
N ARG A 231 -16.36 -10.75 15.26
CA ARG A 231 -17.59 -11.24 15.90
C ARG A 231 -17.38 -11.65 17.35
N ILE A 232 -16.14 -11.54 17.84
CA ILE A 232 -15.72 -11.77 19.23
C ILE A 232 -15.79 -10.43 19.95
#